data_AF-A0A955QNW8-F1
#
_entry.id   AF-A0A955QNW8-F1
#
_cell.length_a   1.000
_cell.length_b   1.000
_cell.length_c   1.000
_cell.angle_alpha   90.00
_cell.angle_beta   90.00
_cell.angle_gamma   90.00
#
_symmetry.space_group_name_H-M   'P 1'
#
loop_
_entity.id
_entity.type
_entity.pdbx_description
1 polymer ?
#
loop_
_entity_poly.entity_id
_entity_poly.type
_entity_poly.pdbx_seq_one_letter_code
_entity_poly.pdbx_strand_id
1 'polypeptide(L)'
;MGTPDQLGFFGLTHRYDALTAKGDPLEQLAQYIPWACFRKTLEKSLHRSKRSKGGRPQFDAILMFKIFVLQALYNLSDDQTDYQIRDRLSFMRFLGLDLHQRIPDAKTIWLFRETLAQAGVLEKLFKQFDTYLVDQGVQARGGGNSLMPRWFRCPSNTIRGRKTRP
;
A
#
# COMPACT_ATOMS: atom_id res chain seq x y z
N MET A 1 -19.57 -31.66 25.35
CA MET A 1 -19.79 -30.26 24.98
C MET A 1 -18.45 -29.60 24.69
N GLY A 2 -18.04 -29.48 23.42
CA GLY A 2 -16.93 -28.62 23.02
C GLY A 2 -17.52 -27.31 22.52
N THR A 3 -17.17 -26.18 23.13
CA THR A 3 -17.69 -24.87 22.75
C THR A 3 -17.25 -24.51 21.33
N PRO A 4 -18.18 -24.23 20.41
CA PRO A 4 -17.84 -23.66 19.12
C PRO A 4 -17.47 -22.18 19.30
N ASP A 5 -16.53 -21.72 18.47
CA ASP A 5 -16.29 -20.29 18.17
C ASP A 5 -15.53 -19.45 19.23
N GLN A 6 -14.20 -19.46 19.17
CA GLN A 6 -13.32 -18.45 19.81
C GLN A 6 -12.26 -17.89 18.84
N LEU A 7 -12.51 -17.92 17.54
CA LEU A 7 -11.70 -17.21 16.54
C LEU A 7 -12.18 -15.77 16.32
N GLY A 8 -13.36 -15.41 16.83
CA GLY A 8 -13.98 -14.10 16.65
C GLY A 8 -13.51 -13.08 17.69
N PHE A 9 -12.98 -11.95 17.22
CA PHE A 9 -12.66 -10.74 17.97
C PHE A 9 -11.53 -10.86 19.02
N PHE A 10 -11.68 -11.62 20.11
CA PHE A 10 -10.70 -11.67 21.20
C PHE A 10 -9.34 -12.25 20.77
N GLY A 11 -9.34 -13.25 19.88
CA GLY A 11 -8.11 -13.85 19.35
C GLY A 11 -7.30 -12.90 18.46
N LEU A 12 -7.97 -12.01 17.71
CA LEU A 12 -7.30 -11.01 16.87
C LEU A 12 -6.76 -9.86 17.69
N THR A 13 -7.55 -9.36 18.64
CA THR A 13 -7.11 -8.33 19.59
C THR A 13 -5.85 -8.79 20.32
N HIS A 14 -5.85 -10.01 20.87
CA HIS A 14 -4.68 -10.57 21.56
C HIS A 14 -3.46 -10.72 20.63
N ARG A 15 -3.66 -11.02 19.34
CA ARG A 15 -2.58 -11.07 18.34
C ARG A 15 -2.03 -9.68 18.00
N TYR A 16 -2.89 -8.67 17.93
CA TYR A 16 -2.49 -7.28 17.73
C TYR A 16 -1.76 -6.71 18.94
N ASP A 17 -2.24 -6.97 20.16
CA ASP A 17 -1.54 -6.60 21.40
C ASP A 17 -0.14 -7.23 21.47
N ALA A 18 -0.02 -8.51 21.10
CA ALA A 18 1.28 -9.18 21.06
C ALA A 18 2.24 -8.59 20.00
N LEU A 19 1.72 -8.04 18.90
CA LEU A 19 2.52 -7.33 17.89
C LEU A 19 2.93 -5.93 18.37
N THR A 20 2.00 -5.19 18.98
CA THR A 20 2.27 -3.88 19.58
C THR A 20 3.31 -3.98 20.70
N ALA A 21 3.21 -4.98 21.57
CA ALA A 21 4.19 -5.25 22.63
C ALA A 21 5.61 -5.56 22.10
N LYS A 22 5.71 -6.05 20.86
CA LYS A 22 6.98 -6.31 20.17
C LYS A 22 7.50 -5.10 19.38
N GLY A 23 6.79 -3.98 19.39
CA GLY A 23 7.17 -2.76 18.68
C GLY A 23 6.93 -2.84 17.18
N ASP A 24 5.68 -3.12 16.76
CA ASP A 24 5.32 -3.17 15.33
C ASP A 24 5.61 -1.81 14.65
N PRO A 25 6.58 -1.76 13.71
CA PRO A 25 7.00 -0.51 13.09
C PRO A 25 5.94 0.06 12.13
N LEU A 26 5.02 -0.77 11.62
CA LEU A 26 3.95 -0.33 10.73
C LEU A 26 2.85 0.38 11.51
N GLU A 27 2.59 -0.03 12.75
CA GLU A 27 1.70 0.72 13.64
C GLU A 27 2.21 2.14 13.88
N GLN A 28 3.48 2.29 14.22
CA GLN A 28 4.11 3.59 14.40
C GLN A 28 4.01 4.43 13.11
N LEU A 29 4.40 3.85 11.98
CA LEU A 29 4.29 4.51 10.67
C LEU A 29 2.86 4.97 10.37
N ALA A 30 1.85 4.14 10.69
CA ALA A 30 0.45 4.48 10.48
C ALA A 30 0.00 5.68 11.32
N GLN A 31 0.54 5.83 12.53
CA GLN A 31 0.22 6.92 13.46
C GLN A 31 0.91 8.24 13.09
N TYR A 32 2.19 8.19 12.72
CA TYR A 32 2.98 9.40 12.47
C TYR A 32 2.68 10.08 11.13
N ILE A 33 2.13 9.34 10.17
CA ILE A 33 1.92 9.86 8.82
C ILE A 33 0.48 10.35 8.67
N PRO A 34 0.26 11.64 8.34
CA PRO A 34 -1.09 12.17 8.16
C PRO A 34 -1.69 11.73 6.81
N TRP A 35 -2.16 10.49 6.75
CA TRP A 35 -2.67 9.86 5.52
C TRP A 35 -3.76 10.67 4.80
N ALA A 36 -4.58 11.40 5.56
CA ALA A 36 -5.64 12.26 5.02
C ALA A 36 -5.10 13.36 4.08
N CYS A 37 -3.87 13.84 4.28
CA CYS A 37 -3.25 14.87 3.44
C CYS A 37 -3.02 14.39 1.99
N PHE A 38 -2.81 13.09 1.78
CA PHE A 38 -2.58 12.52 0.44
C PHE A 38 -3.87 12.37 -0.37
N ARG A 39 -5.03 12.32 0.30
CA ARG A 39 -6.34 12.05 -0.31
C ARG A 39 -6.65 13.02 -1.46
N LYS A 40 -6.49 14.32 -1.23
CA LYS A 40 -6.76 15.36 -2.25
C LYS A 40 -5.94 15.14 -3.53
N THR A 41 -4.65 14.84 -3.38
CA THR A 41 -3.73 14.62 -4.51
C THR A 41 -4.12 13.36 -5.29
N LEU A 42 -4.38 12.26 -4.57
CA LEU A 42 -4.79 10.98 -5.14
C LEU A 42 -6.14 11.08 -5.88
N GLU A 43 -7.15 11.66 -5.26
CA GLU A 43 -8.47 11.79 -5.86
C GLU A 43 -8.44 12.68 -7.10
N LYS A 44 -7.68 13.79 -7.08
CA LYS A 44 -7.55 14.68 -8.24
C LYS A 44 -6.96 13.95 -9.46
N SER A 45 -5.97 13.08 -9.26
CA SER A 45 -5.41 12.26 -10.35
C SER A 45 -6.39 11.22 -10.86
N LEU A 46 -7.11 10.54 -9.96
CA LEU A 46 -8.05 9.48 -10.33
C LEU A 46 -9.29 10.05 -11.05
N HIS A 47 -9.74 11.26 -10.70
CA HIS A 47 -10.82 11.93 -11.42
C HIS A 47 -10.40 12.33 -12.84
N ARG A 48 -9.15 12.76 -13.03
CA ARG A 48 -8.63 13.12 -14.35
C ARG A 48 -8.54 11.90 -15.29
N SER A 49 -8.21 10.71 -14.78
CA SER A 49 -8.22 9.48 -15.58
C SER A 49 -9.63 8.92 -15.84
N LYS A 50 -10.58 9.12 -14.92
CA LYS A 50 -11.98 8.66 -15.04
C LYS A 50 -12.81 9.34 -16.11
N ARG A 51 -12.37 10.48 -16.68
CA ARG A 51 -13.09 11.15 -17.77
C ARG A 51 -13.28 10.25 -19.02
N SER A 52 -12.56 9.12 -19.11
CA SER A 52 -12.69 8.16 -20.20
C SER A 52 -13.61 6.95 -19.92
N LYS A 53 -13.79 6.52 -18.66
CA LYS A 53 -14.63 5.34 -18.30
C LYS A 53 -15.26 5.52 -16.92
N GLY A 54 -16.55 5.83 -16.88
CA GLY A 54 -17.32 6.08 -15.66
C GLY A 54 -17.38 4.87 -14.74
N GLY A 55 -17.01 5.06 -13.47
CA GLY A 55 -17.13 4.07 -12.40
C GLY A 55 -16.58 4.59 -11.07
N ARG A 56 -17.16 4.16 -9.94
CA ARG A 56 -16.57 4.39 -8.60
C ARG A 56 -15.23 3.64 -8.51
N PRO A 57 -14.17 4.19 -7.89
CA PRO A 57 -12.93 3.45 -7.75
C PRO A 57 -13.20 2.18 -6.93
N GLN A 58 -12.62 1.05 -7.35
CA GLN A 58 -12.87 -0.26 -6.75
C GLN A 58 -12.36 -0.35 -5.30
N PHE A 59 -11.33 0.44 -4.99
CA PHE A 59 -10.66 0.50 -3.70
C PHE A 59 -10.41 1.96 -3.28
N ASP A 60 -10.32 2.21 -1.98
CA ASP A 60 -9.98 3.55 -1.46
C ASP A 60 -8.55 3.94 -1.84
N ALA A 61 -8.38 5.21 -2.20
CA ALA A 61 -7.11 5.68 -2.74
C ALA A 61 -5.99 5.71 -1.69
N ILE A 62 -6.32 5.96 -0.41
CA ILE A 62 -5.33 5.91 0.68
C ILE A 62 -4.87 4.48 0.90
N LEU A 63 -5.79 3.51 0.87
CA LEU A 63 -5.44 2.09 0.96
C LEU A 63 -4.44 1.69 -0.11
N MET A 64 -4.70 2.04 -1.38
CA MET A 64 -3.78 1.72 -2.48
C MET A 64 -2.42 2.41 -2.32
N PHE A 65 -2.39 3.63 -1.80
CA PHE A 65 -1.12 4.32 -1.53
C PHE A 65 -0.34 3.65 -0.39
N LYS A 66 -1.01 3.22 0.68
CA LYS A 66 -0.38 2.43 1.76
C LYS A 66 0.20 1.12 1.24
N ILE A 67 -0.46 0.46 0.28
CA ILE A 67 0.09 -0.73 -0.39
C ILE A 67 1.41 -0.41 -1.11
N PHE A 68 1.51 0.73 -1.79
CA PHE A 68 2.79 1.14 -2.42
C PHE A 68 3.88 1.44 -1.41
N VAL A 69 3.53 1.99 -0.24
CA VAL A 69 4.47 2.17 0.87
C VAL A 69 4.98 0.80 1.37
N LEU A 70 4.10 -0.20 1.53
CA LEU A 70 4.53 -1.57 1.87
C LEU A 70 5.46 -2.16 0.79
N GLN A 71 5.13 -1.96 -0.49
CA GLN A 71 6.01 -2.39 -1.59
C GLN A 71 7.39 -1.76 -1.52
N ALA A 72 7.48 -0.48 -1.18
CA ALA A 72 8.75 0.24 -1.05
C ALA A 72 9.55 -0.23 0.17
N LEU A 73 8.90 -0.37 1.33
CA LEU A 73 9.56 -0.76 2.58
C LEU A 73 10.11 -2.20 2.56
N TYR A 74 9.38 -3.13 1.95
CA TYR A 74 9.72 -4.55 1.93
C TYR A 74 10.21 -5.03 0.55
N ASN A 75 10.39 -4.13 -0.40
CA ASN A 75 10.82 -4.41 -1.78
C ASN A 75 9.98 -5.52 -2.46
N LEU A 76 8.65 -5.42 -2.34
CA LEU A 76 7.72 -6.44 -2.83
C LEU A 76 7.26 -6.16 -4.28
N SER A 77 7.11 -7.22 -5.06
CA SER A 77 6.36 -7.16 -6.34
C SER A 77 4.86 -7.08 -6.08
N ASP A 78 4.06 -6.77 -7.11
CA ASP A 78 2.60 -6.78 -7.01
C ASP A 78 2.03 -8.14 -6.59
N ASP A 79 2.53 -9.24 -7.17
CA ASP A 79 2.17 -10.61 -6.78
C ASP A 79 2.53 -10.94 -5.32
N GLN A 80 3.77 -10.61 -4.91
CA GLN A 80 4.20 -10.79 -3.52
C GLN A 80 3.37 -9.94 -2.56
N THR A 81 2.93 -8.77 -2.98
CA THR A 81 2.11 -7.89 -2.13
C THR A 81 0.72 -8.47 -1.91
N ASP A 82 0.06 -8.97 -2.95
CA ASP A 82 -1.23 -9.68 -2.81
C ASP A 82 -1.11 -10.85 -1.84
N TYR A 83 -0.07 -11.67 -1.99
CA TYR A 83 0.16 -12.82 -1.10
C TYR A 83 0.43 -12.39 0.35
N GLN A 84 1.36 -11.44 0.57
CA GLN A 84 1.77 -11.04 1.91
C GLN A 84 0.68 -10.30 2.68
N ILE A 85 -0.22 -9.57 2.01
CA ILE A 85 -1.37 -8.95 2.69
C ILE A 85 -2.33 -10.02 3.22
N ARG A 86 -2.48 -11.16 2.52
CA ARG A 86 -3.33 -12.28 2.97
C ARG A 86 -2.72 -13.06 4.12
N ASP A 87 -1.39 -13.15 4.15
CA ASP A 87 -0.64 -13.95 5.12
C ASP A 87 -0.33 -13.19 6.43
N ARG A 88 -0.07 -11.87 6.35
CA ARG A 88 0.46 -11.08 7.47
C ARG A 88 -0.59 -10.18 8.11
N LEU A 89 -0.95 -10.50 9.35
CA LEU A 89 -1.83 -9.67 10.18
C LEU A 89 -1.32 -8.23 10.38
N SER A 90 0.00 -8.02 10.51
CA SER A 90 0.60 -6.68 10.58
C SER A 90 0.27 -5.82 9.35
N PHE A 91 0.24 -6.43 8.15
CA PHE A 91 -0.07 -5.71 6.92
C PHE A 91 -1.55 -5.39 6.84
N MET A 92 -2.44 -6.33 7.21
CA MET A 92 -3.87 -6.07 7.29
C MET A 92 -4.19 -4.93 8.26
N ARG A 93 -3.57 -4.94 9.45
CA ARG A 93 -3.71 -3.87 10.46
C ARG A 93 -3.26 -2.52 9.91
N PHE A 94 -2.09 -2.47 9.28
CA PHE A 94 -1.55 -1.24 8.68
C PHE A 94 -2.47 -0.66 7.59
N LEU A 95 -3.04 -1.54 6.76
CA LEU A 95 -3.98 -1.18 5.70
C LEU A 95 -5.37 -0.83 6.22
N GLY A 96 -5.70 -1.16 7.48
CA GLY A 96 -7.02 -1.00 8.06
C GLY A 96 -8.05 -1.95 7.43
N LEU A 97 -7.62 -3.16 7.07
CA LEU A 97 -8.44 -4.20 6.47
C LEU A 97 -8.91 -5.21 7.53
N ASP A 98 -10.20 -5.53 7.49
CA ASP A 98 -10.76 -6.68 8.22
C ASP A 98 -10.57 -8.00 7.45
N LEU A 99 -10.64 -9.14 8.15
CA LEU A 99 -10.51 -10.48 7.57
C LEU A 99 -11.50 -10.77 6.43
N HIS A 100 -12.66 -10.13 6.46
CA HIS A 100 -13.72 -10.34 5.47
C HIS A 100 -13.65 -9.36 4.30
N GLN A 101 -12.75 -8.36 4.36
CA GLN A 101 -12.67 -7.33 3.34
C GLN A 101 -11.85 -7.81 2.15
N ARG A 102 -12.26 -7.41 0.95
CA ARG A 102 -11.56 -7.78 -0.29
C ARG A 102 -10.18 -7.13 -0.35
N ILE A 103 -9.16 -7.93 -0.67
CA ILE A 103 -7.79 -7.47 -0.89
C ILE A 103 -7.59 -7.17 -2.40
N PRO A 104 -6.91 -6.08 -2.76
CA PRO A 104 -6.52 -5.82 -4.15
C PRO A 104 -5.58 -6.90 -4.66
N ASP A 105 -5.93 -7.53 -5.78
CA ASP A 105 -5.04 -8.47 -6.45
C ASP A 105 -3.90 -7.71 -7.18
N ALA A 106 -2.84 -8.44 -7.56
CA ALA A 106 -1.66 -7.90 -8.24
C ALA A 106 -1.99 -7.03 -9.47
N LYS A 107 -2.98 -7.42 -10.27
CA LYS A 107 -3.40 -6.66 -11.47
C LYS A 107 -4.08 -5.35 -11.08
N THR A 108 -4.86 -5.35 -10.01
CA THR A 108 -5.49 -4.14 -9.49
C THR A 108 -4.44 -3.16 -8.95
N ILE A 109 -3.45 -3.67 -8.22
CA ILE A 109 -2.30 -2.89 -7.74
C ILE A 109 -1.54 -2.27 -8.92
N TRP A 110 -1.22 -3.07 -9.91
CA TRP A 110 -0.53 -2.63 -11.12
C TRP A 110 -1.29 -1.53 -11.88
N LEU A 111 -2.58 -1.72 -12.13
CA LEU A 111 -3.40 -0.76 -12.90
C LEU A 111 -3.50 0.60 -12.19
N PHE A 112 -3.61 0.58 -10.87
CA PHE A 112 -3.67 1.81 -10.08
C PHE A 112 -2.33 2.55 -10.11
N ARG A 113 -1.21 1.81 -10.03
CA ARG A 113 0.13 2.36 -10.16
C ARG A 113 0.35 3.03 -11.50
N GLU A 114 -0.01 2.34 -12.59
CA GLU A 114 0.06 2.86 -13.97
C GLU A 114 -0.73 4.17 -14.10
N THR A 115 -1.94 4.22 -13.52
CA THR A 115 -2.79 5.41 -13.55
C THR A 115 -2.14 6.62 -12.87
N LEU A 116 -1.50 6.42 -11.70
CA LEU A 116 -0.81 7.50 -10.99
C LEU A 116 0.51 7.90 -11.64
N ALA A 117 1.22 6.93 -12.24
CA ALA A 117 2.46 7.17 -12.97
C ALA A 117 2.21 8.01 -14.24
N GLN A 118 1.20 7.66 -15.03
CA GLN A 118 0.77 8.44 -16.20
C GLN A 118 0.33 9.86 -15.84
N ALA A 119 -0.24 10.05 -14.65
CA ALA A 119 -0.62 11.37 -14.15
C ALA A 119 0.56 12.17 -13.56
N GLY A 120 1.76 11.57 -13.43
CA GLY A 120 2.95 12.21 -12.84
C GLY A 120 2.77 12.61 -11.38
N VAL A 121 1.88 11.93 -10.65
CA VAL A 121 1.59 12.24 -9.24
C VAL A 121 2.25 11.28 -8.26
N LEU A 122 2.61 10.07 -8.71
CA LEU A 122 3.19 9.05 -7.84
C LEU A 122 4.49 9.54 -7.18
N GLU A 123 5.36 10.22 -7.94
CA GLU A 123 6.58 10.87 -7.41
C GLU A 123 6.27 11.92 -6.35
N LYS A 124 5.24 12.74 -6.58
CA LYS A 124 4.87 13.81 -5.66
C LYS A 124 4.37 13.24 -4.34
N LEU A 125 3.63 12.13 -4.40
CA LEU A 125 3.16 11.43 -3.21
C LEU A 125 4.33 10.85 -2.41
N PHE A 126 5.27 10.15 -3.05
CA PHE A 126 6.45 9.61 -2.37
C PHE A 126 7.36 10.71 -1.81
N LYS A 127 7.57 11.81 -2.54
CA LYS A 127 8.34 12.95 -2.03
C LYS A 127 7.67 13.58 -0.79
N GLN A 128 6.35 13.73 -0.82
CA GLN A 128 5.61 14.21 0.35
C GLN A 128 5.72 13.23 1.52
N PHE A 129 5.68 11.92 1.25
CA PHE A 129 5.88 10.88 2.25
C PHE A 129 7.28 10.90 2.87
N ASP A 130 8.34 10.97 2.06
CA ASP A 130 9.73 11.14 2.53
C ASP A 130 9.86 12.39 3.42
N THR A 131 9.19 13.50 3.05
CA THR A 131 9.21 14.75 3.84
C THR A 131 8.64 14.54 5.24
N TYR A 132 7.52 13.83 5.38
CA TYR A 132 6.94 13.53 6.68
C TYR A 132 7.85 12.60 7.51
N LEU A 133 8.53 11.64 6.88
CA LEU A 133 9.46 10.78 7.61
C LEU A 133 10.66 11.55 8.17
N VAL A 134 11.21 12.47 7.38
CA VAL A 134 12.33 13.31 7.81
C VAL A 134 11.91 14.25 8.95
N ASP A 135 10.74 14.88 8.84
CA ASP A 135 10.18 15.78 9.86
C ASP A 135 9.98 15.10 11.22
N GLN A 136 9.57 13.83 11.21
CA GLN A 136 9.35 13.05 12.43
C GLN A 136 10.63 12.49 13.06
N GLY A 137 11.82 12.91 12.59
CA GLY A 137 13.10 12.45 13.11
C GLY A 137 13.38 10.96 12.84
N VAL A 138 12.55 10.31 12.02
CA VAL A 138 12.78 8.95 11.52
C VAL A 138 13.83 9.05 10.43
N GLN A 139 15.09 9.20 10.83
CA GLN A 139 16.21 8.84 9.97
C GLN A 139 16.06 7.36 9.67
N ALA A 140 15.59 7.03 8.46
CA ALA A 140 15.79 5.71 7.92
C ALA A 140 17.29 5.40 8.09
N ARG A 141 17.63 4.46 8.98
CA ARG A 141 19.00 3.94 9.14
C ARG A 141 19.33 3.07 7.92
N GLY A 142 19.37 3.72 6.76
CA GLY A 142 19.69 3.23 5.44
C GLY A 142 20.09 4.47 4.67
N GLY A 143 21.40 4.73 4.61
CA GLY A 143 21.94 6.00 4.16
C GLY A 143 21.33 6.49 2.84
N GLY A 144 20.95 7.77 2.81
CA GLY A 144 20.82 8.58 1.59
C GLY A 144 19.86 8.11 0.49
N ASN A 145 19.08 7.05 0.67
CA ASN A 145 18.14 6.59 -0.36
C ASN A 145 16.73 7.04 0.00
N SER A 146 16.21 8.00 -0.76
CA SER A 146 14.77 8.26 -0.86
C SER A 146 14.03 6.92 -0.95
N LEU A 147 12.90 6.79 -0.25
CA LEU A 147 12.06 5.60 -0.34
C LEU A 147 11.46 5.38 -1.73
N MET A 148 11.79 6.22 -2.71
CA MET A 148 11.59 5.94 -4.13
C MET A 148 12.23 4.60 -4.50
N PRO A 149 11.42 3.59 -4.87
CA PRO A 149 11.94 2.30 -5.27
C PRO A 149 12.80 2.43 -6.54
N ARG A 150 13.90 1.67 -6.64
CA ARG A 150 14.80 1.71 -7.82
C ARG A 150 14.11 1.40 -9.16
N TRP A 151 13.02 0.64 -9.14
CA TRP A 151 12.19 0.34 -10.33
C TRP A 151 11.33 1.52 -10.80
N PHE A 152 11.32 2.64 -10.07
CA PHE A 152 10.73 3.90 -10.49
C PHE A 152 11.53 4.59 -11.63
N ARG A 153 12.79 4.21 -11.83
CA ARG A 153 13.59 4.70 -12.95
C ARG A 153 13.06 4.07 -14.24
N CYS A 154 12.05 4.69 -14.85
CA CYS A 154 11.48 4.30 -16.13
C CYS A 154 12.59 4.03 -17.16
N PRO A 155 12.73 2.80 -17.70
CA PRO A 155 13.15 2.68 -19.07
C PRO A 155 11.93 3.06 -19.91
N SER A 156 11.90 4.32 -20.38
CA SER A 156 11.03 4.66 -21.49
C SER A 156 11.29 3.64 -22.60
N ASN A 157 10.25 2.89 -22.95
CA ASN A 157 10.17 1.90 -24.02
C ASN A 157 10.31 0.42 -23.59
N THR A 158 9.18 -0.28 -23.43
CA THR A 158 8.95 -1.58 -24.09
C THR A 158 7.44 -1.83 -24.21
N ILE A 159 6.91 -1.49 -25.38
CA ILE A 159 5.73 -2.14 -25.96
C ILE A 159 6.19 -3.51 -26.47
N ARG A 160 5.78 -4.62 -25.84
CA ARG A 160 5.37 -5.87 -26.55
C ARG A 160 5.04 -7.04 -25.61
N GLY A 161 3.95 -7.73 -25.95
CA GLY A 161 3.92 -9.19 -25.93
C GLY A 161 3.08 -9.83 -24.83
N ARG A 162 1.75 -9.83 -24.97
CA ARG A 162 0.96 -10.97 -24.47
C ARG A 162 1.42 -12.21 -25.22
N LYS A 163 2.18 -13.07 -24.56
CA LYS A 163 2.39 -14.46 -25.00
C LYS A 163 1.20 -15.26 -24.48
N THR A 164 0.33 -15.68 -25.40
CA THR A 164 -0.55 -16.82 -25.19
C THR A 164 0.31 -18.06 -24.96
N ARG A 165 -0.10 -18.95 -24.06
CA ARG A 165 0.51 -20.27 -23.90
C ARG A 165 -0.42 -21.20 -23.13
N PRO A 166 -0.22 -22.50 -23.35
CA PRO A 166 -0.72 -23.29 -24.48
C PRO A 166 -2.19 -23.71 -24.28
#